data_AF-A0A950J0W0-F1
#
_entry.id   AF-A0A950J0W0-F1
#
_cell.length_a   1.000
_cell.length_b   1.000
_cell.length_c   1.000
_cell.angle_alpha   90.00
_cell.angle_beta   90.00
_cell.angle_gamma   90.00
#
_symmetry.space_group_name_H-M   'P 1'
#
loop_
_entity.id
_entity.type
_entity.pdbx_description
1 polymer ?
#
loop_
_entity_poly.entity_id
_entity_poly.type
_entity_poly.pdbx_seq_one_letter_code
_entity_poly.pdbx_strand_id
1 'polypeptide(L)'
;MKIFATLLMVLSLDALAAANTMPQGTVTLTKARGDALAVWDATDELTSLVAQKSTKKDVLARLESDAALVFGDRARPLKRTAKTLSILVLYTKTGAISPTYHTATFEGVERLLTFKARVRDSAQAQKWAQQLRAGHSVAAVSINVTGQLPPELP
;
A
#
# COMPACT_ATOMS: atom_id res chain seq x y z
N MET A 1 35.65 -43.96 -16.54
CA MET A 1 35.40 -43.03 -17.67
C MET A 1 33.91 -43.06 -18.02
N LYS A 2 33.17 -42.01 -17.67
CA LYS A 2 31.95 -41.50 -18.34
C LYS A 2 31.40 -40.33 -17.52
N ILE A 3 31.75 -39.14 -18.00
CA ILE A 3 31.25 -37.82 -17.60
C ILE A 3 29.89 -37.68 -18.28
N PHE A 4 28.83 -37.30 -17.56
CA PHE A 4 27.60 -36.86 -18.20
C PHE A 4 26.99 -35.65 -17.48
N ALA A 5 27.25 -34.50 -18.11
CA ALA A 5 26.34 -33.40 -18.38
C ALA A 5 25.52 -32.82 -17.21
N THR A 6 26.10 -31.80 -16.59
CA THR A 6 25.43 -30.62 -16.05
C THR A 6 24.35 -30.11 -17.00
N LEU A 7 23.07 -30.20 -16.60
CA LEU A 7 21.99 -29.43 -17.21
C LEU A 7 21.53 -28.38 -16.18
N LEU A 8 22.09 -27.18 -16.32
CA LEU A 8 21.72 -26.00 -15.55
C LEU A 8 20.36 -25.51 -16.05
N MET A 9 19.28 -25.97 -15.41
CA MET A 9 17.93 -25.46 -15.66
C MET A 9 17.80 -24.11 -14.93
N VAL A 10 18.23 -23.03 -15.58
CA VAL A 10 17.91 -21.66 -15.15
C VAL A 10 16.46 -21.39 -15.55
N LEU A 11 15.54 -21.90 -14.74
CA LEU A 11 14.15 -21.46 -14.76
C LEU A 11 14.07 -20.16 -13.98
N SER A 12 13.79 -19.07 -14.70
CA SER A 12 13.53 -17.73 -14.18
C SER A 12 12.55 -17.77 -13.00
N LEU A 13 13.09 -17.65 -11.79
CA LEU A 13 12.36 -17.62 -10.52
C LEU A 13 11.77 -16.23 -10.19
N ASP A 14 12.02 -15.22 -11.01
CA ASP A 14 11.58 -13.84 -10.73
C ASP A 14 10.06 -13.63 -10.83
N ALA A 15 9.32 -14.57 -11.40
CA ALA A 15 7.85 -14.49 -11.50
C ALA A 15 7.10 -15.05 -10.27
N LEU A 16 7.79 -15.72 -9.32
CA LEU A 16 7.16 -16.45 -8.23
C LEU A 16 7.33 -15.83 -6.83
N ALA A 17 7.84 -14.60 -6.73
CA ALA A 17 8.14 -13.95 -5.45
C ALA A 17 7.36 -12.67 -5.16
N ALA A 18 6.26 -12.39 -5.87
CA ALA A 18 5.19 -11.56 -5.31
C ALA A 18 4.29 -12.43 -4.43
N ALA A 19 4.88 -13.06 -3.40
CA ALA A 19 4.09 -13.38 -2.23
C ALA A 19 3.52 -12.04 -1.76
N ASN A 20 2.20 -11.90 -1.73
CA ASN A 20 1.50 -10.72 -1.23
C ASN A 20 1.75 -10.61 0.28
N THR A 21 2.96 -10.21 0.64
CA THR A 21 3.37 -9.83 1.98
C THR A 21 2.51 -8.63 2.36
N MET A 22 1.99 -8.63 3.58
CA MET A 22 1.27 -7.46 4.09
C MET A 22 2.17 -6.22 3.97
N PRO A 23 1.65 -5.09 3.50
CA PRO A 23 2.44 -3.87 3.34
C PRO A 23 2.96 -3.38 4.70
N GLN A 24 4.07 -2.65 4.66
CA GLN A 24 4.71 -2.15 5.87
C GLN A 24 3.91 -1.02 6.52
N GLY A 25 4.23 -0.75 7.79
CA GLY A 25 3.65 0.35 8.55
C GLY A 25 2.49 -0.04 9.46
N THR A 26 2.10 0.91 10.30
CA THR A 26 1.12 0.66 11.38
C THR A 26 -0.30 0.91 10.88
N VAL A 27 -1.22 0.01 11.22
CA VAL A 27 -2.65 0.17 10.92
C VAL A 27 -3.45 0.22 12.22
N THR A 28 -4.12 1.35 12.47
CA THR A 28 -4.94 1.59 13.65
C THR A 28 -6.41 1.67 13.29
N LEU A 29 -7.26 0.85 13.90
CA LEU A 29 -8.71 0.94 13.73
C LEU A 29 -9.26 2.03 14.65
N THR A 30 -9.77 3.13 14.08
CA THR A 30 -10.27 4.29 14.84
C THR A 30 -11.78 4.24 15.07
N LYS A 31 -12.52 3.56 14.19
CA LYS A 31 -13.97 3.34 14.33
C LYS A 31 -14.34 1.96 13.83
N ALA A 32 -15.07 1.19 14.65
CA ALA A 32 -15.35 -0.23 14.39
C ALA A 32 -16.83 -0.56 14.07
N ARG A 33 -17.75 0.42 14.16
CA ARG A 33 -19.19 0.22 13.96
C ARG A 33 -19.76 1.12 12.86
N GLY A 34 -20.73 0.59 12.11
CA GLY A 34 -21.38 1.29 11.01
C GLY A 34 -20.41 1.53 9.84
N ASP A 35 -20.03 2.80 9.65
CA ASP A 35 -18.97 3.19 8.73
C ASP A 35 -17.65 3.17 9.50
N ALA A 36 -16.94 2.04 9.41
CA ALA A 36 -15.67 1.83 10.07
C ALA A 36 -14.55 2.62 9.38
N LEU A 37 -13.54 3.00 10.16
CA LEU A 37 -12.36 3.73 9.70
C LEU A 37 -11.12 3.08 10.31
N ALA A 38 -10.17 2.72 9.46
CA ALA A 38 -8.81 2.38 9.85
C ALA A 38 -7.85 3.38 9.21
N VAL A 39 -6.79 3.69 9.93
CA VAL A 39 -5.73 4.61 9.54
C VAL A 39 -4.47 3.78 9.32
N TRP A 40 -3.91 3.84 8.13
CA TRP A 40 -2.64 3.20 7.78
C TRP A 40 -1.58 4.27 7.61
N ASP A 41 -0.56 4.20 8.47
CA ASP A 41 0.69 4.95 8.30
C ASP A 41 1.58 4.19 7.32
N ALA A 42 1.68 4.72 6.10
CA ALA A 42 2.44 4.17 4.98
C ALA A 42 3.84 4.78 4.85
N THR A 43 4.34 5.47 5.88
CA THR A 43 5.65 6.15 5.83
C THR A 43 6.78 5.21 5.44
N ASP A 44 6.84 4.01 6.04
CA ASP A 44 7.91 3.03 5.77
C ASP A 44 7.84 2.48 4.33
N GLU A 45 6.63 2.16 3.86
CA GLU A 45 6.39 1.67 2.50
C GLU A 45 6.78 2.75 1.47
N LEU A 46 6.34 3.99 1.69
CA LEU A 46 6.63 5.11 0.80
C LEU A 46 8.12 5.44 0.78
N THR A 47 8.80 5.38 1.93
CA THR A 47 10.26 5.58 2.03
C THR A 47 10.99 4.54 1.18
N SER A 48 10.56 3.28 1.25
CA SER A 48 11.13 2.20 0.46
C SER A 48 10.92 2.40 -1.04
N LEU A 49 9.75 2.89 -1.45
CA LEU A 49 9.42 3.17 -2.85
C LEU A 49 10.19 4.36 -3.43
N VAL A 50 10.40 5.41 -2.63
CA VAL A 50 11.24 6.55 -2.99
C VAL A 50 12.69 6.11 -3.19
N ALA A 51 13.24 5.29 -2.29
CA ALA A 51 14.59 4.76 -2.41
C ALA A 51 14.79 3.92 -3.68
N GLN A 52 13.74 3.24 -4.14
CA GLN A 52 13.74 2.46 -5.39
C GLN A 52 13.61 3.30 -6.66
N LYS A 53 13.45 4.63 -6.56
CA LYS A 53 13.25 5.55 -7.71
C LYS A 53 12.09 5.15 -8.62
N SER A 54 11.02 4.61 -8.02
CA SER A 54 9.79 4.27 -8.75
C SER A 54 9.10 5.53 -9.29
N THR A 55 8.39 5.44 -10.41
CA THR A 55 7.62 6.58 -10.93
C THR A 55 6.43 6.90 -10.01
N LYS A 56 5.98 8.17 -9.98
CA LYS A 56 4.77 8.55 -9.23
C LYS A 56 3.56 7.66 -9.52
N LYS A 57 3.38 7.27 -10.78
CA LYS A 57 2.29 6.38 -11.20
C LYS A 57 2.41 5.00 -10.57
N ASP A 58 3.61 4.41 -10.61
CA ASP A 58 3.85 3.07 -10.07
C ASP A 58 3.76 3.03 -8.55
N VAL A 59 4.19 4.11 -7.89
CA VAL A 59 4.04 4.31 -6.44
C VAL A 59 2.56 4.41 -6.08
N LEU A 60 1.79 5.22 -6.79
CA LEU A 60 0.36 5.34 -6.50
C LEU A 60 -0.37 4.00 -6.69
N ALA A 61 -0.12 3.32 -7.80
CA ALA A 61 -0.70 1.99 -8.06
C ALA A 61 -0.28 0.95 -7.00
N ARG A 62 0.95 1.06 -6.46
CA ARG A 62 1.40 0.23 -5.33
C ARG A 62 0.58 0.52 -4.07
N LEU A 63 0.47 1.79 -3.68
CA LEU A 63 -0.21 2.18 -2.45
C LEU A 63 -1.71 1.89 -2.50
N GLU A 64 -2.34 2.00 -3.66
CA GLU A 64 -3.73 1.57 -3.87
C GLU A 64 -3.89 0.05 -3.71
N SER A 65 -2.98 -0.73 -4.30
CA SER A 65 -2.92 -2.18 -4.12
C SER A 65 -2.76 -2.57 -2.66
N ASP A 66 -1.83 -1.93 -1.96
CA ASP A 66 -1.50 -2.20 -0.57
C ASP A 66 -2.65 -1.81 0.36
N ALA A 67 -3.33 -0.69 0.09
CA ALA A 67 -4.55 -0.30 0.80
C ALA A 67 -5.66 -1.35 0.66
N ALA A 68 -5.77 -2.03 -0.50
CA ALA A 68 -6.70 -3.13 -0.68
C ALA A 68 -6.32 -4.35 0.19
N LEU A 69 -5.03 -4.68 0.32
CA LEU A 69 -4.57 -5.75 1.21
C LEU A 69 -4.86 -5.43 2.68
N VAL A 70 -4.54 -4.21 3.11
CA VAL A 70 -4.87 -3.70 4.46
C VAL A 70 -6.37 -3.78 4.71
N PHE A 71 -7.20 -3.37 3.74
CA PHE A 71 -8.64 -3.51 3.83
C PHE A 71 -9.06 -4.97 4.03
N GLY A 72 -8.52 -5.89 3.23
CA GLY A 72 -8.82 -7.31 3.30
C GLY A 72 -8.52 -7.92 4.66
N ASP A 73 -7.42 -7.52 5.29
CA ASP A 73 -7.04 -7.94 6.64
C ASP A 73 -7.99 -7.35 7.70
N ARG A 74 -8.14 -6.02 7.72
CA ARG A 74 -8.88 -5.30 8.77
C ARG A 74 -10.40 -5.43 8.67
N ALA A 75 -10.95 -5.74 7.49
CA ALA A 75 -12.38 -5.96 7.31
C ALA A 75 -12.85 -7.32 7.86
N ARG A 76 -11.99 -8.35 7.91
CA ARG A 76 -12.36 -9.71 8.40
C ARG A 76 -13.02 -9.70 9.79
N PRO A 77 -12.43 -9.07 10.83
CA PRO A 77 -13.06 -9.03 12.16
C PRO A 77 -14.34 -8.17 12.21
N LEU A 78 -14.57 -7.29 11.24
CA LEU A 78 -15.66 -6.31 11.25
C LEU A 78 -16.93 -6.78 10.53
N LYS A 79 -16.94 -8.00 9.98
CA LYS A 79 -18.06 -8.53 9.16
C LYS A 79 -19.43 -8.46 9.85
N ARG A 80 -19.47 -8.47 11.18
CA ARG A 80 -20.71 -8.41 11.97
C ARG A 80 -21.05 -7.02 12.50
N THR A 81 -20.12 -6.06 12.44
CA THR A 81 -20.24 -4.76 13.13
C THR A 81 -20.25 -3.57 12.18
N ALA A 82 -19.70 -3.69 10.99
CA ALA A 82 -19.58 -2.60 10.02
C ALA A 82 -20.07 -3.02 8.63
N LYS A 83 -20.70 -2.07 7.92
CA LYS A 83 -21.15 -2.28 6.53
C LYS A 83 -20.05 -1.91 5.55
N THR A 84 -19.32 -0.84 5.85
CA THR A 84 -18.20 -0.34 5.06
C THR A 84 -17.00 -0.11 5.95
N LEU A 85 -15.81 -0.28 5.37
CA LEU A 85 -14.55 0.10 5.99
C LEU A 85 -13.83 1.07 5.03
N SER A 86 -13.41 2.19 5.59
CA SER A 86 -12.51 3.14 4.94
C SER A 86 -11.11 2.96 5.51
N ILE A 87 -10.12 2.85 4.63
CA ILE A 87 -8.70 2.92 4.96
C ILE A 87 -8.21 4.31 4.58
N LEU A 88 -7.81 5.08 5.58
CA LEU A 88 -7.16 6.37 5.42
C LEU A 88 -5.66 6.13 5.35
N VAL A 89 -5.06 6.35 4.18
CA VAL A 89 -3.63 6.18 3.97
C VAL A 89 -2.95 7.53 4.15
N LEU A 90 -1.97 7.54 5.03
CA LEU A 90 -1.23 8.74 5.37
C LEU A 90 0.25 8.44 5.53
N TYR A 91 1.07 9.47 5.37
CA TYR A 91 2.50 9.37 5.57
C TYR A 91 3.02 10.64 6.24
N THR A 92 4.12 10.49 6.97
CA THR A 92 4.79 11.60 7.62
C THR A 92 5.73 12.27 6.62
N LYS A 93 5.57 13.57 6.40
CA LYS A 93 6.55 14.38 5.67
C LYS A 93 7.74 14.58 6.59
N THR A 94 8.91 14.12 6.17
CA THR A 94 10.18 14.47 6.80
C THR A 94 10.91 15.43 5.87
N GLY A 95 10.91 16.71 6.22
CA GLY A 95 11.71 17.71 5.51
C GLY A 95 13.19 17.41 5.65
N ALA A 96 13.94 17.46 4.54
CA ALA A 96 15.39 17.37 4.54
C ALA A 96 16.03 18.32 5.57
N ILE A 97 17.13 17.88 6.19
CA ILE A 97 17.87 18.61 7.22
C ILE A 97 18.33 19.96 6.66
N SER A 98 17.99 21.07 7.33
CA SER A 98 18.55 22.39 7.00
C SER A 98 20.08 22.37 7.17
N PRO A 99 20.89 22.65 6.12
CA PRO A 99 22.35 22.62 6.22
C PRO A 99 22.93 23.77 7.07
N THR A 100 22.12 24.77 7.43
CA THR A 100 22.55 25.94 8.22
C THR A 100 22.19 25.83 9.70
N TYR A 101 21.15 25.08 10.06
CA TYR A 101 20.63 25.02 11.42
C TYR A 101 20.42 23.60 11.98
N HIS A 102 20.72 22.54 11.22
CA HIS A 102 20.59 21.13 11.64
C HIS A 102 19.24 20.74 12.26
N THR A 103 18.17 21.48 12.01
CA THR A 103 16.81 21.16 12.46
C THR A 103 15.93 20.86 11.25
N ALA A 104 15.20 19.74 11.30
CA ALA A 104 14.17 19.39 10.34
C ALA A 104 12.96 20.28 10.55
N THR A 105 12.56 21.07 9.56
CA THR A 105 11.32 21.87 9.65
C THR A 105 10.52 21.77 8.38
N PHE A 106 9.92 20.59 8.18
CA PHE A 106 8.55 20.45 7.70
C PHE A 106 7.97 19.21 8.37
N GLU A 107 7.44 19.38 9.58
CA GLU A 107 6.66 18.35 10.26
C GLU A 107 5.23 18.40 9.74
N GLY A 108 4.69 17.26 9.32
CA GLY A 108 3.29 17.16 8.93
C GLY A 108 2.91 15.77 8.50
N VAL A 109 1.65 15.40 8.73
CA VAL A 109 1.06 14.16 8.23
C VAL A 109 0.28 14.51 6.97
N GLU A 110 0.63 13.89 5.85
CA GLU A 110 -0.11 14.01 4.60
C GLU A 110 -1.17 12.92 4.51
N ARG A 111 -2.41 13.31 4.26
CA ARG A 111 -3.45 12.37 3.84
C ARG A 111 -3.33 12.11 2.35
N LEU A 112 -2.71 11.01 1.98
CA LEU A 112 -2.51 10.67 0.59
C LEU A 112 -3.81 10.25 -0.10
N LEU A 113 -4.46 9.19 0.40
CA LEU A 113 -5.68 8.66 -0.22
C LEU A 113 -6.62 8.03 0.80
N THR A 114 -7.87 7.88 0.39
CA THR A 114 -8.87 7.09 1.12
C THR A 114 -9.36 5.97 0.23
N PHE A 115 -9.21 4.73 0.69
CA PHE A 115 -9.76 3.54 0.08
C PHE A 115 -11.04 3.15 0.83
N LYS A 116 -12.17 2.98 0.15
CA LYS A 116 -13.45 2.61 0.78
C LYS A 116 -14.10 1.46 0.02
N ALA A 117 -14.50 0.43 0.75
CA ALA A 117 -15.29 -0.67 0.20
C ALA A 117 -16.23 -1.28 1.24
N ARG A 118 -17.11 -2.18 0.80
CA ARG A 118 -18.05 -2.91 1.67
C ARG A 118 -17.33 -4.05 2.37
N VAL A 119 -17.51 -4.16 3.68
CA VAL A 119 -16.82 -5.17 4.52
C VAL A 119 -17.11 -6.59 4.06
N ARG A 120 -18.32 -6.86 3.57
CA ARG A 120 -18.71 -8.19 3.06
C ARG A 120 -17.86 -8.67 1.88
N ASP A 121 -17.27 -7.73 1.13
CA ASP A 121 -16.50 -8.00 -0.08
C ASP A 121 -15.00 -8.19 0.22
N SER A 122 -14.60 -8.26 1.50
CA SER A 122 -13.21 -8.40 1.95
C SER A 122 -12.46 -9.61 1.40
N ALA A 123 -13.16 -10.66 0.98
CA ALA A 123 -12.55 -11.83 0.33
C ALA A 123 -11.96 -11.50 -1.05
N GLN A 124 -12.43 -10.44 -1.71
CA GLN A 124 -11.96 -10.01 -3.02
C GLN A 124 -10.73 -9.09 -2.95
N ALA A 125 -10.33 -8.67 -1.75
CA ALA A 125 -9.23 -7.72 -1.53
C ALA A 125 -7.94 -8.09 -2.29
N GLN A 126 -7.58 -9.38 -2.28
CA GLN A 126 -6.40 -9.87 -3.00
C GLN A 126 -6.50 -9.64 -4.52
N LYS A 127 -7.68 -9.91 -5.10
CA LYS A 127 -7.94 -9.71 -6.53
C LYS A 127 -7.92 -8.23 -6.87
N TRP A 128 -8.50 -7.38 -6.02
CA TRP A 128 -8.47 -5.93 -6.20
C TRP A 128 -7.04 -5.39 -6.14
N ALA A 129 -6.23 -5.88 -5.20
CA ALA A 129 -4.83 -5.51 -5.09
C ALA A 129 -4.07 -5.79 -6.39
N GLN A 130 -4.25 -6.97 -6.98
CA GLN A 130 -3.65 -7.32 -8.27
C GLN A 130 -4.11 -6.40 -9.41
N GLN A 131 -5.41 -6.08 -9.47
CA GLN A 131 -5.97 -5.18 -10.50
C GLN A 131 -5.44 -3.76 -10.36
N LEU A 132 -5.43 -3.22 -9.14
CA LEU A 132 -4.91 -1.88 -8.83
C LEU A 132 -3.41 -1.79 -9.09
N ARG A 133 -2.66 -2.85 -8.78
CA ARG A 133 -1.22 -2.93 -9.07
C ARG A 133 -0.93 -2.84 -10.57
N ALA A 134 -1.80 -3.40 -11.40
CA ALA A 134 -1.75 -3.28 -12.85
C ALA A 134 -2.27 -1.94 -13.40
N GLY A 135 -2.71 -1.03 -12.52
CA GLY A 135 -3.27 0.27 -12.90
C GLY A 135 -4.72 0.23 -13.36
N HIS A 136 -5.46 -0.85 -13.08
CA HIS A 136 -6.88 -0.97 -13.40
C HIS A 136 -7.75 -0.48 -12.25
N SER A 137 -8.87 0.17 -12.58
CA SER A 137 -9.89 0.56 -11.60
C SER A 137 -10.78 -0.62 -11.20
N VAL A 138 -11.31 -0.56 -9.98
CA VAL A 138 -12.17 -1.61 -9.42
C VAL A 138 -13.51 -0.99 -9.03
N ALA A 139 -14.59 -1.35 -9.73
CA ALA A 139 -15.92 -0.75 -9.53
C ALA A 139 -16.50 -0.95 -8.11
N ALA A 140 -16.08 -1.99 -7.39
CA ALA A 140 -16.53 -2.28 -6.03
C ALA A 140 -15.85 -1.40 -4.95
N VAL A 141 -14.86 -0.60 -5.34
CA VAL A 141 -14.01 0.19 -4.46
C VAL A 141 -14.12 1.65 -4.86
N SER A 142 -14.17 2.54 -3.87
CA SER A 142 -13.97 3.97 -4.06
C SER A 142 -12.58 4.35 -3.56
N ILE A 143 -11.75 4.89 -4.44
CA ILE A 143 -10.43 5.43 -4.10
C ILE A 143 -10.46 6.93 -4.37
N ASN A 144 -10.14 7.73 -3.35
CA ASN A 144 -10.02 9.17 -3.48
C ASN A 144 -8.61 9.60 -3.06
N VAL A 145 -7.82 10.06 -4.03
CA VAL A 145 -6.47 10.59 -3.81
C VAL A 145 -6.60 12.09 -3.55
N THR A 146 -6.30 12.51 -2.33
CA THR A 146 -6.45 13.91 -1.91
C THR A 146 -5.13 14.60 -1.62
N GLY A 147 -4.08 13.81 -1.36
CA GLY A 147 -2.76 14.32 -1.04
C GLY A 147 -1.80 14.22 -2.21
N GLN A 148 -0.61 14.75 -1.99
CA GLN A 148 0.47 14.70 -2.96
C GLN A 148 1.48 13.63 -2.58
N LEU A 149 2.05 12.98 -3.58
CA LEU A 149 3.22 12.12 -3.37
C LEU A 149 4.48 12.98 -3.15
N PRO A 150 5.52 12.43 -2.51
CA PRO A 150 6.78 13.13 -2.29
C PRO A 150 7.38 13.66 -3.62
N PRO A 151 7.92 14.89 -3.64
CA PRO A 151 8.47 15.50 -4.85
C PRO A 151 9.72 14.80 -5.38
N GLU A 152 10.38 13.98 -4.57
CA GLU A 152 11.59 13.21 -4.92
C GLU A 152 11.31 12.07 -5.89
N LEU A 153 10.04 11.68 -6.05
CA LEU A 153 9.65 10.70 -7.05
C LEU A 153 9.68 11.32 -8.45
N PRO A 154 10.24 10.61 -9.45
CA PRO A 154 10.20 11.02 -10.85
C PRO A 154 8.78 11.02 -11.44
#